data_AF-A0A973PWJ5-F1
#
_entry.id   AF-A0A973PWJ5-F1
#
_cell.length_a   1.000
_cell.length_b   1.000
_cell.length_c   1.000
_cell.angle_alpha   90.00
_cell.angle_beta   90.00
_cell.angle_gamma   90.00
#
_symmetry.space_group_name_H-M   'P 1'
#
loop_
_entity.id
_entity.type
_entity.pdbx_description
1 polymer ?
#
loop_
_entity_poly.entity_id
_entity_poly.type
_entity_poly.pdbx_seq_one_letter_code
_entity_poly.pdbx_strand_id
1 'polypeptide(L)' 'MLFAEVARVSREVAATASRSRKTELLAGFFREAAAGDAPVAIAYLAGRLPQGRLGVGWA' A
#
# COMPACT_ATOMS: atom_id res chain seq x y z
N MET A 1 5.21 -9.32 -7.18
CA MET A 1 5.46 -8.61 -5.90
C MET A 1 4.97 -9.46 -4.72
N LEU A 2 5.63 -9.44 -3.56
CA LEU A 2 5.13 -10.10 -2.35
C LEU A 2 4.19 -9.19 -1.57
N PHE A 3 3.06 -9.72 -1.09
CA PHE A 3 2.10 -8.94 -0.29
C PHE A 3 2.68 -8.44 1.05
N ALA A 4 3.68 -9.15 1.59
CA ALA A 4 4.40 -8.74 2.79
C ALA A 4 5.04 -7.33 2.65
N GLU A 5 5.52 -6.97 1.46
CA GLU A 5 6.10 -5.66 1.20
C GLU A 5 5.06 -4.54 1.25
N VAL A 6 3.85 -4.78 0.71
CA VAL A 6 2.72 -3.84 0.80
C VAL A 6 2.39 -3.58 2.27
N ALA A 7 2.28 -4.65 3.07
CA ALA A 7 1.99 -4.54 4.50
C ALA A 7 3.10 -3.81 5.27
N ARG A 8 4.37 -4.04 4.93
CA ARG A 8 5.52 -3.34 5.53
C ARG A 8 5.46 -1.84 5.22
N VAL A 9 5.34 -1.47 3.94
CA VAL A 9 5.29 -0.06 3.52
C VAL A 9 4.08 0.65 4.10
N SER A 10 2.92 -0.01 4.15
CA SER A 10 1.72 0.53 4.81
C SER A 10 1.99 0.91 6.27
N ARG A 11 2.63 0.02 7.06
CA ARG A 11 2.99 0.31 8.45
C ARG A 11 3.99 1.47 8.56
N GLU A 12 5.03 1.49 7.73
CA GLU A 12 6.06 2.54 7.76
C GLU A 12 5.48 3.92 7.39
N VAL A 13 4.57 3.98 6.41
CA VAL A 13 3.86 5.20 6.03
C VAL A 13 2.92 5.67 7.15
N ALA A 14 2.25 4.76 7.85
CA ALA A 14 1.39 5.09 8.98
C ALA A 14 2.19 5.57 10.21
N ALA A 15 3.39 5.02 10.43
CA ALA A 15 4.24 5.33 11.57
C ALA A 15 4.93 6.70 11.49
N THR A 16 4.94 7.35 10.32
CA THR A 16 5.58 8.65 10.14
C THR A 16 4.58 9.79 9.91
N ALA A 17 4.85 10.96 10.47
CA ALA A 17 4.13 12.19 10.18
C ALA A 17 4.75 12.99 9.00
N SER A 18 5.98 12.67 8.61
CA SER A 18 6.68 13.42 7.55
C SER A 18 6.13 13.07 6.17
N ARG A 19 5.55 14.07 5.49
CA ARG A 19 5.01 13.91 4.14
C ARG A 19 6.10 13.54 3.13
N SER A 20 7.29 14.14 3.21
CA SER A 20 8.41 13.78 2.31
C SER A 20 8.84 12.34 2.51
N ARG A 21 8.92 11.88 3.77
CA ARG A 21 9.24 10.48 4.08
C ARG A 21 8.23 9.50 3.51
N LYS A 22 6.94 9.82 3.58
CA LYS A 22 5.89 9.00 2.94
C LYS A 22 6.11 8.90 1.43
N THR A 23 6.41 10.02 0.77
CA THR A 23 6.71 10.04 -0.67
C THR A 23 7.92 9.16 -1.00
N GLU A 24 9.00 9.24 -0.23
CA GLU A 24 10.20 8.41 -0.42
C GLU A 24 9.89 6.91 -0.31
N LEU A 25 9.16 6.50 0.72
CA LEU A 25 8.77 5.11 0.95
C LEU A 25 7.92 4.57 -0.21
N LEU A 26 6.89 5.32 -0.61
CA LEU A 26 6.02 4.94 -1.72
C LEU A 26 6.78 4.91 -3.05
N ALA A 27 7.62 5.91 -3.33
CA ALA A 27 8.42 5.95 -4.54
C ALA A 27 9.44 4.80 -4.60
N GLY A 28 10.08 4.46 -3.48
CA GLY A 28 10.97 3.30 -3.38
C GLY A 28 10.26 2.00 -3.72
N PHE A 29 9.12 1.78 -3.08
CA PHE A 29 8.29 0.61 -3.34
C PHE A 29 7.85 0.51 -4.81
N PHE A 30 7.37 1.59 -5.43
CA PHE A 30 6.90 1.56 -6.82
C PHE A 30 8.01 1.47 -7.87
N ARG A 31 9.26 1.81 -7.53
CA ARG A 31 10.41 1.56 -8.43
C ARG A 31 10.71 0.08 -8.59
N GLU A 32 10.45 -0.72 -7.55
CA GLU A 32 10.73 -2.17 -7.54
C GLU A 32 9.51 -3.00 -7.94
N ALA A 33 8.30 -2.44 -7.81
CA ALA A 33 7.07 -3.12 -8.21
C ALA A 33 7.01 -3.31 -9.73
N ALA A 34 6.69 -4.53 -10.17
CA ALA A 34 6.41 -4.80 -11.57
C ALA A 34 5.17 -3.99 -12.02
N ALA A 35 5.16 -3.54 -13.28
CA ALA A 35 4.08 -2.71 -13.82
C ALA A 35 2.68 -3.35 -13.66
N GLY A 36 2.59 -4.69 -13.79
CA GLY A 36 1.34 -5.42 -13.59
C GLY A 36 0.85 -5.47 -12.13
N ASP A 37 1.75 -5.32 -11.15
CA ASP A 37 1.42 -5.35 -9.73
C ASP A 37 1.00 -3.98 -9.20
N ALA A 38 1.42 -2.89 -9.86
CA ALA A 38 1.22 -1.53 -9.41
C ALA A 38 -0.26 -1.16 -9.17
N PRO A 39 -1.23 -1.47 -10.06
CA PRO A 39 -2.64 -1.15 -9.82
C PRO A 39 -3.19 -1.79 -8.54
N VAL A 40 -2.82 -3.03 -8.27
CA VAL A 40 -3.26 -3.79 -7.09
C VAL A 40 -2.62 -3.20 -5.83
N ALA A 41 -1.32 -2.91 -5.87
CA ALA A 41 -0.61 -2.32 -4.75
C ALA A 41 -1.16 -0.92 -4.37
N ILE A 42 -1.45 -0.09 -5.37
CA ILE A 42 -2.06 1.24 -5.18
C ILE A 42 -3.40 1.11 -4.45
N ALA A 43 -4.27 0.20 -4.88
CA ALA A 43 -5.56 0.00 -4.24
C ALA A 43 -5.40 -0.31 -2.74
N TYR A 44 -4.58 -1.31 -2.39
CA TYR A 44 -4.34 -1.68 -0.99
C TYR A 44 -3.72 -0.53 -0.17
N LEU A 45 -2.70 0.16 -0.68
CA LEU A 45 -2.05 1.27 0.02
C LEU A 45 -2.98 2.48 0.19
N ALA A 46 -3.97 2.65 -0.68
CA ALA A 46 -5.02 3.65 -0.54
C ALA A 46 -6.16 3.23 0.41
N GLY A 47 -6.05 2.08 1.09
CA GLY A 47 -7.10 1.55 1.96
C GLY A 47 -8.33 1.06 1.19
N ARG A 48 -8.16 0.69 -0.08
CA ARG A 48 -9.22 0.17 -0.94
C ARG A 48 -8.96 -1.30 -1.25
N LEU A 49 -10.03 -2.08 -1.35
CA LEU A 49 -9.94 -3.46 -1.79
C LEU A 49 -10.23 -3.53 -3.30
N PRO A 50 -9.35 -4.15 -4.11
CA PRO A 50 -9.56 -4.31 -5.55
C PRO A 50 -10.90 -4.97 -5.90
N GLN A 51 -11.34 -5.92 -5.08
CA GLN A 51 -12.57 -6.68 -5.22
C GLN A 51 -13.83 -5.96 -4.67
N GLY A 52 -13.67 -4.77 -4.09
CA GLY A 52 -14.79 -4.04 -3.47
C GLY A 52 -15.13 -4.51 -2.06
N ARG A 53 -16.41 -4.39 -1.67
CA ARG A 53 -16.86 -4.66 -0.30
C ARG A 53 -16.87 -6.17 -0.02
N LEU A 54 -16.29 -6.58 1.11
CA LEU A 54 -16.28 -7.97 1.57
C LEU A 54 -17.48 -8.34 2.45
N GLY A 55 -18.27 -7.36 2.91
CA GLY A 55 -19.40 -7.60 3.83
C GLY A 55 -18.97 -7.91 5.27
N VAL A 56 -17.74 -7.58 5.66
CA VAL A 56 -17.21 -7.75 7.03
C VAL A 56 -17.12 -6.38 7.70
N GLY A 57 -17.61 -6.29 8.93
CA GLY A 57 -17.57 -5.10 9.77
C GLY A 57 -17.30 -5.47 11.23
N TRP A 58 -16.95 -4.48 12.03
CA TRP A 58 -16.94 -4.64 13.49
C TRP A 58 -18.38 -4.72 14.01
N ALA A 59 -18.62 -5.64 14.95
CA ALA A 59 -19.86 -5.73 15.72
C ALA A 59 -19.87 -4.72 16.87
#